data_AF-J0CS71-F1
#
_entry.id   AF-J0CS71-F1
#
_cell.length_a   1.000
_cell.length_b   1.000
_cell.length_c   1.000
_cell.angle_alpha   90.00
_cell.angle_beta   90.00
_cell.angle_gamma   90.00
#
_symmetry.space_group_name_H-M   'P 1'
#
loop_
_entity.id
_entity.type
_entity.pdbx_description
1 polymer ?
#
loop_
_entity_poly.entity_id
_entity_poly.type
_entity_poly.pdbx_seq_one_letter_code
_entity_poly.pdbx_strand_id
1 'polypeptide(L)' 'MITDKIPTIVVHFDLFNGQVACVEISKIKDNDLNWITHQQMEGQSVFNVSQNFFDYKITEIPNKPLS' A
#
# COMPACT_ATOMS: atom_id res chain seq x y z
N MET A 1 -23.95 -7.43 15.57
CA MET A 1 -22.89 -8.30 15.03
C MET A 1 -21.73 -7.38 14.69
N ILE A 2 -20.68 -7.35 15.53
CA ILE A 2 -19.47 -6.61 15.21
C ILE A 2 -18.78 -7.45 14.15
N THR A 3 -18.86 -7.04 12.88
CA THR A 3 -17.95 -7.57 11.86
C THR A 3 -16.62 -6.91 12.12
N ASP A 4 -15.83 -7.49 13.03
CA ASP A 4 -14.41 -7.17 13.12
C ASP A 4 -13.83 -7.49 11.74
N LYS A 5 -13.58 -6.44 10.94
CA LYS A 5 -13.04 -6.60 9.60
C LYS A 5 -11.71 -7.33 9.71
N ILE A 6 -11.54 -8.37 8.89
CA ILE A 6 -10.30 -9.15 8.84
C ILE A 6 -9.14 -8.16 8.61
N PRO A 7 -8.16 -8.09 9.53
CA PRO A 7 -6.98 -7.27 9.33
C PRO A 7 -6.32 -7.64 8.00
N THR A 8 -6.22 -6.66 7.11
CA THR A 8 -5.73 -6.85 5.75
C THR A 8 -4.72 -5.75 5.45
N ILE A 9 -3.56 -6.13 4.94
CA ILE A 9 -2.44 -5.24 4.64
C ILE A 9 -2.03 -5.49 3.19
N VAL A 10 -1.73 -4.41 2.47
CA VAL A 10 -1.03 -4.47 1.18
C VAL A 10 0.42 -4.10 1.41
N VAL A 11 1.33 -4.91 0.88
CA VAL A 11 2.76 -4.61 0.88
C VAL A 11 3.20 -4.39 -0.56
N HIS A 12 3.77 -3.23 -0.84
CA HIS A 12 4.32 -2.89 -2.14
C HIS A 12 5.85 -2.80 -2.04
N PHE A 13 6.55 -3.60 -2.85
CA PHE A 13 7.99 -3.56 -3.00
C PHE A 13 8.35 -2.82 -4.28
N ASP A 14 8.87 -1.61 -4.14
CA ASP A 14 9.47 -0.89 -5.26
C ASP A 14 10.96 -1.22 -5.29
N LEU A 15 11.29 -2.23 -6.09
CA LEU A 15 12.66 -2.72 -6.26
C LEU A 15 13.56 -1.72 -6.98
N PHE A 16 12.99 -0.83 -7.81
CA PHE A 16 13.78 0.15 -8.55
C PHE A 16 14.30 1.24 -7.62
N ASN A 17 13.45 1.74 -6.73
CA ASN A 17 13.82 2.78 -5.76
C ASN A 17 14.30 2.20 -4.41
N GLY A 18 14.23 0.88 -4.22
CA GLY A 18 14.70 0.21 -3.00
C GLY A 18 13.84 0.47 -1.76
N GLN A 19 12.54 0.74 -1.95
CA GLN A 19 11.62 1.19 -0.91
C GLN A 19 10.41 0.24 -0.76
N VAL A 20 9.80 0.24 0.43
CA VAL A 20 8.63 -0.59 0.76
C VAL A 20 7.55 0.24 1.42
N ALA A 21 6.31 0.02 1.00
CA ALA A 21 5.12 0.53 1.67
C ALA A 21 4.31 -0.63 2.26
N CYS A 22 3.85 -0.46 3.51
CA CYS A 22 2.96 -1.38 4.21
C CYS A 22 1.69 -0.62 4.58
N VAL A 23 0.58 -0.90 3.89
CA VAL A 23 -0.67 -0.13 4.05
C VAL A 23 -1.75 -1.02 4.65
N GLU A 24 -2.24 -0.68 5.84
CA GLU A 24 -3.42 -1.34 6.43
C GLU A 24 -4.68 -0.91 5.68
N ILE A 25 -5.31 -1.85 4.98
CA ILE A 25 -6.51 -1.60 4.17
C ILE A 25 -7.80 -2.11 4.82
N SER A 26 -7.70 -2.77 5.98
CA SER A 26 -8.85 -3.26 6.75
C SER A 26 -9.86 -2.16 7.10
N LYS A 27 -9.38 -0.91 7.29
CA LYS A 27 -10.19 0.25 7.70
C LYS A 27 -10.73 1.06 6.53
N ILE A 28 -10.26 0.79 5.31
CA ILE A 28 -10.72 1.48 4.11
C ILE A 28 -12.15 1.00 3.81
N LYS A 29 -13.04 1.92 3.42
CA LYS A 29 -14.39 1.57 2.98
C LYS A 29 -14.31 0.88 1.61
N ASP A 30 -15.13 -0.14 1.40
CA ASP A 30 -15.21 -0.86 0.13
C ASP A 30 -15.46 0.18 -0.99
N ASN A 31 -14.61 0.20 -2.03
CA ASN A 31 -14.47 1.21 -3.11
C ASN A 31 -13.61 2.47 -2.88
N ASP A 32 -12.93 2.63 -1.74
CA ASP A 32 -12.01 3.77 -1.52
C ASP A 32 -10.53 3.36 -1.53
N LEU A 33 -10.24 2.14 -2.01
CA LEU A 33 -8.88 1.79 -2.41
C LEU A 33 -8.52 2.68 -3.58
N ASN A 34 -7.41 3.43 -3.46
CA ASN A 34 -6.94 4.45 -4.39
C ASN A 34 -6.53 3.84 -5.75
N TRP A 35 -7.51 3.32 -6.49
CA TRP A 35 -7.36 2.81 -7.84
C TRP A 35 -7.36 3.99 -8.81
N ILE A 36 -6.30 4.10 -9.60
CA ILE A 36 -6.18 5.12 -10.63
C ILE A 36 -5.99 4.46 -11.98
N THR A 37 -6.43 5.12 -13.04
CA THR A 37 -6.20 4.66 -14.42
C THR A 37 -4.90 5.27 -14.92
N HIS A 38 -3.88 4.47 -15.17
CA HIS A 38 -2.61 4.94 -15.73
C HIS A 38 -2.58 4.79 -17.24
N GLN A 39 -2.49 5.91 -17.98
CA GLN A 39 -2.38 5.90 -19.44
C GLN A 39 -1.12 5.17 -19.94
N GLN A 40 -0.03 5.18 -19.14
CA GLN A 40 1.22 4.48 -19.44
C GLN A 40 1.13 2.95 -19.25
N MET A 41 0.03 2.45 -18.66
CA MET A 41 -0.25 1.02 -18.47
C MET A 41 -1.46 0.62 -19.30
N GLU A 42 -1.54 1.11 -20.55
CA GLU A 42 -2.61 0.81 -21.50
C GLU A 42 -4.03 1.11 -20.96
N GLY A 43 -4.15 2.07 -20.03
CA GLY A 43 -5.43 2.42 -19.41
C GLY A 43 -5.92 1.41 -18.37
N GLN A 44 -5.04 0.54 -17.86
CA GLN A 44 -5.40 -0.36 -16.76
C GLN A 44 -5.59 0.41 -15.45
N SER A 45 -6.57 -0.03 -14.67
CA SER A 45 -6.74 0.39 -13.29
C SER A 45 -5.65 -0.25 -12.44
N VAL A 46 -4.86 0.58 -11.78
CA VAL A 46 -3.78 0.13 -10.92
C VAL A 46 -3.93 0.72 -9.53
N PHE A 47 -3.50 -0.05 -8.54
CA PHE A 47 -3.53 0.38 -7.16
C PHE A 47 -2.40 1.38 -6.93
N ASN A 48 -2.75 2.60 -6.56
CA ASN A 48 -1.78 3.66 -6.34
C ASN A 48 -1.52 3.89 -4.86
N VAL A 49 -0.25 3.70 -4.49
CA VAL A 49 0.26 4.01 -3.17
C VAL A 49 0.99 5.34 -3.25
N SER A 50 0.53 6.33 -2.49
CA SER A 50 1.24 7.62 -2.41
C SER A 50 2.66 7.42 -1.87
N GLN A 51 3.62 8.20 -2.37
CA GLN A 51 5.01 8.16 -1.93
C GLN A 51 5.17 8.33 -0.40
N ASN A 52 4.22 9.00 0.25
CA ASN A 52 4.20 9.21 1.71
C ASN A 52 4.00 7.92 2.53
N PHE A 53 3.63 6.79 1.90
CA PHE A 53 3.48 5.50 2.57
C PHE A 53 4.73 4.61 2.46
N PHE A 54 5.78 5.06 1.78
CA PHE A 54 7.05 4.32 1.65
C PHE A 54 7.98 4.63 2.81
N ASP A 55 7.63 4.11 3.98
CA ASP A 55 8.35 4.37 5.24
C ASP A 55 9.62 3.53 5.42
N TYR A 56 9.83 2.51 4.58
CA TYR A 56 10.90 1.53 4.74
C TYR A 56 11.80 1.44 3.51
N LYS A 57 13.08 1.14 3.75
CA LYS A 57 14.04 0.77 2.70
C LYS A 57 14.33 -0.72 2.76
N ILE A 58 14.40 -1.38 1.60
CA ILE A 58 14.58 -2.84 1.47
C ILE A 58 15.91 -3.29 2.09
N THR A 59 16.92 -2.43 2.08
CA THR A 59 18.28 -2.72 2.56
C THR A 59 18.50 -2.40 4.03
N GLU A 60 17.51 -1.81 4.72
CA GLU A 60 17.64 -1.38 6.10
C GLU A 60 16.72 -2.20 7.01
N ILE A 61 17.14 -2.39 8.25
CA ILE A 61 16.26 -2.94 9.28
C ILE A 61 15.20 -1.87 9.59
N PRO A 62 13.90 -2.21 9.65
CA PRO A 62 12.87 -1.25 10.01
C PRO A 62 13.16 -0.55 11.34
N ASN A 63 13.36 0.77 11.31
CA ASN A 63 13.70 1.56 12.49
C ASN A 63 12.48 1.95 13.34
N LYS A 64 11.26 1.65 12.87
CA LYS A 64 10.00 1.90 13.58
C LYS A 64 9.16 0.63 13.64
N PRO A 65 8.52 0.32 14.79
CA PRO A 65 7.49 -0.69 14.85
C PRO A 65 6.26 -0.25 14.03
N LEU A 66 5.58 -1.21 13.40
CA LEU A 66 4.27 -1.01 12.79
C LEU A 66 3.29 -0.62 13.92
N SER A 67 3.01 0.67 14.08
CA SER A 67 2.06 1.22 15.06
C SER A 67 0.63 1.18 14.55
#